data_AF-A0AAU8LAG3-F1
#
_entry.id   AF-A0AAU8LAG3-F1
#
_cell.length_a   1.000
_cell.length_b   1.000
_cell.length_c   1.000
_cell.angle_alpha   90.00
_cell.angle_beta   90.00
_cell.angle_gamma   90.00
#
_symmetry.space_group_name_H-M   'P 1'
#
loop_
_entity.id
_entity.type
_entity.pdbx_description
1 polymer ?
#
loop_
_entity_poly.entity_id
_entity_poly.type
_entity_poly.pdbx_seq_one_letter_code
_entity_poly.pdbx_strand_id
1 'polypeptide(L)'
;MRKGFTMIELIFVIVILGILAAVALPRMVGVQEQARLAKAGELVAQLNSVVAPGLWAKAQVTNDGNVGAALNALANGDERKELRYYIEIPSNFTVPHTLTEAINHADCDADDNAPTTNCQVLADATNSIYIFVRDGNSTEAPRFWYSTKTAGAANDFNVSKSSF
;
A
#
# COMPACT_ATOMS: atom_id res chain seq x y z
N MET A 1 -8.06 -52.70 -32.35
CA MET A 1 -6.94 -52.75 -31.39
C MET A 1 -6.66 -51.32 -30.94
N ARG A 2 -6.80 -51.00 -29.66
CA ARG A 2 -6.39 -49.69 -29.13
C ARG A 2 -4.86 -49.67 -29.09
N LYS A 3 -4.21 -48.79 -29.87
CA LYS A 3 -2.78 -48.52 -29.72
C LYS A 3 -2.58 -47.92 -28.33
N GLY A 4 -1.96 -48.69 -27.43
CA GLY A 4 -1.50 -48.19 -26.15
C GLY A 4 -0.36 -47.19 -26.35
N PHE A 5 -0.33 -46.15 -25.52
CA PHE A 5 0.76 -45.18 -25.49
C PHE A 5 2.07 -45.88 -25.14
N THR A 6 3.17 -45.53 -25.81
CA THR A 6 4.45 -46.18 -25.53
C THR A 6 5.05 -45.65 -24.22
N MET A 7 5.76 -46.50 -23.47
CA MET A 7 6.42 -46.04 -22.24
C MET A 7 7.43 -44.92 -22.53
N ILE A 8 8.07 -44.95 -23.71
CA ILE A 8 9.05 -43.95 -24.10
C ILE A 8 8.42 -42.58 -24.40
N GLU A 9 7.23 -42.53 -25.00
CA GLU A 9 6.50 -41.27 -25.17
C GLU A 9 6.15 -40.65 -23.82
N LEU A 10 5.79 -41.47 -22.82
CA LEU A 10 5.47 -40.95 -21.49
C LEU A 10 6.69 -40.36 -20.80
N ILE A 11 7.84 -41.04 -20.91
CA ILE A 11 9.10 -40.56 -20.34
C ILE A 11 9.52 -39.23 -21.01
N PHE A 12 9.39 -39.12 -22.33
CA PHE A 12 9.77 -37.88 -23.01
C PHE A 12 8.89 -36.69 -22.61
N VAL A 13 7.58 -36.93 -22.42
CA VAL A 13 6.64 -35.89 -21.97
C VAL A 13 7.01 -35.37 -20.58
N ILE A 14 7.29 -36.25 -19.61
CA ILE A 14 7.64 -35.80 -18.25
C ILE A 14 9.00 -35.08 -18.22
N VAL A 15 9.95 -35.46 -19.08
CA VAL A 15 11.24 -34.78 -19.21
C VAL A 15 11.05 -33.36 -19.75
N ILE A 16 10.26 -33.19 -20.81
CA ILE A 16 9.96 -31.86 -21.35
C ILE A 16 9.22 -31.00 -20.31
N LEU A 17 8.19 -31.56 -19.65
CA LEU A 17 7.46 -30.85 -18.59
C LEU A 17 8.38 -30.49 -17.42
N GLY A 18 9.34 -31.34 -17.07
CA GLY A 18 10.34 -31.07 -16.05
C GLY A 18 11.24 -29.88 -16.39
N ILE A 19 11.73 -29.79 -17.64
CA ILE A 19 12.55 -28.66 -18.10
C ILE A 19 11.73 -27.36 -18.13
N LEU A 20 10.50 -27.41 -18.65
CA LEU A 20 9.60 -26.24 -18.70
C LEU A 20 9.24 -25.74 -17.30
N ALA A 21 8.98 -26.65 -16.35
CA ALA A 21 8.68 -26.28 -14.97
C ALA A 21 9.89 -25.63 -14.28
N ALA A 22 11.10 -26.16 -14.50
CA ALA A 22 12.33 -25.63 -13.90
C ALA A 22 12.61 -24.17 -14.31
N VAL A 23 12.30 -23.78 -15.55
CA VAL A 23 12.49 -22.40 -16.03
C VAL A 23 11.31 -21.48 -15.72
N ALA A 24 10.08 -22.00 -15.62
CA ALA A 24 8.89 -21.19 -15.39
C ALA A 24 8.75 -20.75 -13.93
N LEU A 25 9.06 -21.62 -12.97
CA LEU A 25 8.83 -21.36 -11.54
C LEU A 25 9.57 -20.12 -11.00
N PRO A 26 10.87 -19.90 -11.25
CA PRO A 26 11.58 -18.74 -10.72
C PRO A 26 11.02 -17.42 -11.24
N ARG A 27 10.60 -17.39 -12.51
CA ARG A 27 10.02 -16.21 -13.14
C ARG A 27 8.65 -15.87 -12.57
N MET A 28 7.83 -16.87 -12.27
CA MET A 28 6.48 -16.64 -11.72
C MET A 28 6.52 -15.95 -10.36
N VAL A 29 7.50 -16.27 -9.50
CA VAL A 29 7.65 -15.63 -8.18
C VAL A 29 7.96 -14.13 -8.32
N GLY A 30 8.88 -13.75 -9.19
CA GLY A 30 9.23 -12.34 -9.42
C GLY A 30 8.07 -11.51 -10.00
N VAL A 31 7.25 -12.10 -10.88
CA VAL A 31 6.07 -11.42 -11.45
C VAL A 31 5.01 -11.14 -10.38
N GLN A 32 4.81 -12.06 -9.43
CA GLN A 32 3.87 -11.86 -8.34
C GLN A 32 4.29 -10.72 -7.41
N GLU A 33 5.58 -10.61 -7.09
CA GLU A 33 6.12 -9.52 -6.28
C GLU A 33 5.96 -8.16 -6.99
N GLN A 34 6.32 -8.09 -8.28
CA GLN A 34 6.13 -6.88 -9.08
C GLN A 34 4.66 -6.47 -9.17
N ALA A 35 3.74 -7.43 -9.32
CA ALA A 35 2.30 -7.15 -9.33
C ALA A 35 1.81 -6.57 -7.99
N ARG A 36 2.36 -7.03 -6.86
CA ARG A 36 2.02 -6.45 -5.54
C ARG A 36 2.52 -5.02 -5.40
N LEU A 37 3.75 -4.76 -5.80
CA LEU A 37 4.33 -3.40 -5.78
C LEU A 37 3.55 -2.44 -6.69
N ALA A 38 3.18 -2.89 -7.89
CA ALA A 38 2.36 -2.10 -8.81
C ALA A 38 1.00 -1.74 -8.20
N LYS A 39 0.31 -2.71 -7.56
CA LYS A 39 -0.95 -2.46 -6.85
C LYS A 39 -0.81 -1.47 -5.70
N ALA A 40 0.27 -1.57 -4.93
CA ALA A 40 0.53 -0.62 -3.84
C ALA A 40 0.75 0.80 -4.38
N GLY A 41 1.51 0.94 -5.47
CA GLY A 41 1.71 2.22 -6.16
C GLY A 41 0.41 2.80 -6.71
N GLU A 42 -0.44 1.96 -7.32
CA GLU A 42 -1.76 2.37 -7.80
C GLU A 42 -2.66 2.86 -6.66
N LEU A 43 -2.70 2.11 -5.55
CA LEU A 43 -3.48 2.48 -4.37
C LEU A 43 -3.01 3.82 -3.79
N VAL A 44 -1.70 4.02 -3.66
CA VAL A 44 -1.13 5.30 -3.23
C VAL A 44 -1.46 6.44 -4.19
N ALA A 45 -1.42 6.18 -5.51
CA ALA A 45 -1.80 7.19 -6.50
C ALA A 45 -3.29 7.58 -6.38
N GLN A 46 -4.17 6.61 -6.14
CA GLN A 46 -5.60 6.87 -5.87
C GLN A 46 -5.78 7.68 -4.57
N LEU A 47 -5.05 7.33 -3.51
CA LEU A 47 -5.08 8.08 -2.24
C LEU A 47 -4.62 9.53 -2.43
N ASN A 48 -3.52 9.76 -3.15
CA ASN A 48 -2.98 11.10 -3.38
C ASN A 48 -3.83 11.95 -4.34
N SER A 49 -4.55 11.34 -5.28
CA SER A 49 -5.36 12.07 -6.26
C SER A 49 -6.81 12.31 -5.81
N VAL A 50 -7.37 11.44 -4.98
CA VAL A 50 -8.78 11.50 -4.56
C VAL A 50 -8.91 11.86 -3.08
N VAL A 51 -8.23 11.12 -2.21
CA VAL A 51 -8.45 11.22 -0.76
C VAL A 51 -7.72 12.43 -0.19
N ALA A 52 -6.45 12.61 -0.52
CA ALA A 52 -5.63 13.71 -0.02
C ALA A 52 -6.24 15.09 -0.30
N PRO A 53 -6.62 15.46 -1.55
CA PRO A 53 -7.17 16.78 -1.83
C PRO A 53 -8.54 16.98 -1.19
N GLY A 54 -9.36 15.92 -1.13
CA GLY A 54 -10.70 15.98 -0.52
C GLY A 54 -10.65 16.20 1.00
N LEU A 55 -9.70 15.56 1.68
CA LEU A 55 -9.45 15.78 3.10
C LEU A 55 -8.88 17.17 3.36
N TRP A 56 -7.89 17.58 2.56
CA TRP A 56 -7.23 18.86 2.69
C TRP A 56 -8.18 20.04 2.47
N ALA A 57 -9.02 19.99 1.44
CA ALA A 57 -9.99 21.03 1.16
C ALA A 57 -10.98 21.23 2.33
N LYS A 58 -11.41 20.14 2.98
CA LYS A 58 -12.26 20.22 4.18
C LYS A 58 -11.49 20.81 5.36
N ALA A 59 -10.25 20.39 5.55
CA ALA A 59 -9.39 20.88 6.61
C ALA A 59 -8.98 22.35 6.43
N GLN A 60 -8.88 22.84 5.20
CA GLN A 60 -8.54 24.23 4.91
C GLN A 60 -9.61 25.22 5.38
N VAL A 61 -10.88 24.81 5.37
CA VAL A 61 -11.99 25.66 5.83
C VAL A 61 -12.05 25.76 7.35
N THR A 62 -11.61 24.73 8.07
CA THR A 62 -11.82 24.64 9.53
C THR A 62 -10.55 24.69 10.36
N ASN A 63 -9.41 24.25 9.83
CA ASN A 63 -8.15 24.05 10.57
C ASN A 63 -6.91 24.35 9.72
N ASP A 64 -6.98 25.32 8.79
CA ASP A 64 -5.85 25.75 7.96
C ASP A 64 -5.07 24.58 7.32
N GLY A 65 -5.78 23.57 6.82
CA GLY A 65 -5.21 22.45 6.08
C GLY A 65 -4.67 21.31 6.97
N ASN A 66 -4.72 21.44 8.29
CA ASN A 66 -4.41 20.36 9.24
C ASN A 66 -5.58 19.35 9.27
N VAL A 67 -5.40 18.21 8.59
CA VAL A 67 -6.43 17.19 8.45
C VAL A 67 -6.61 16.45 9.77
N GLY A 68 -5.53 16.23 10.52
CA GLY A 68 -5.57 15.57 11.81
C GLY A 68 -6.51 16.27 12.80
N ALA A 69 -6.39 17.59 12.92
CA ALA A 69 -7.25 18.44 13.72
C ALA A 69 -8.70 18.44 13.22
N ALA A 70 -8.91 18.47 11.90
CA ALA A 70 -10.24 18.39 11.31
C ALA A 70 -10.96 17.08 11.63
N LEU A 71 -10.22 15.96 11.60
CA LEU A 71 -10.76 14.65 11.97
C LEU A 71 -10.93 14.50 13.49
N ASN A 72 -10.09 15.12 14.31
CA ASN A 72 -10.23 15.11 15.77
C ASN A 72 -11.46 15.86 16.28
N ALA A 73 -11.90 16.90 15.57
CA ALA A 73 -13.13 17.63 15.88
C ALA A 73 -14.41 16.77 15.71
N LEU A 74 -14.28 15.61 15.09
CA LEU A 74 -15.38 14.69 14.82
C LEU A 74 -15.69 13.79 16.01
N ALA A 75 -16.96 13.39 16.13
CA ALA A 75 -17.39 12.51 17.21
C ALA A 75 -16.61 11.18 17.20
N ASN A 76 -16.47 10.58 18.38
CA ASN A 76 -15.88 9.24 18.50
C ASN A 76 -16.72 8.21 17.74
N GLY A 77 -16.08 7.38 16.92
CA GLY A 77 -16.74 6.39 16.08
C GLY A 77 -17.35 6.92 14.77
N ASP A 78 -17.10 8.18 14.38
CA ASP A 78 -17.50 8.67 13.06
C ASP A 78 -16.67 7.99 11.95
N GLU A 79 -17.36 7.45 10.95
CA GLU A 79 -16.77 6.68 9.85
C GLU A 79 -15.75 7.48 9.03
N ARG A 80 -15.84 8.81 9.01
CA ARG A 80 -14.87 9.67 8.31
C ARG A 80 -13.46 9.63 8.92
N LYS A 81 -13.31 9.09 10.13
CA LYS A 81 -12.02 8.79 10.76
C LYS A 81 -11.38 7.52 10.20
N GLU A 82 -12.11 6.73 9.43
CA GLU A 82 -11.64 5.49 8.81
C GLU A 82 -11.32 5.72 7.33
N LEU A 83 -10.23 5.14 6.84
CA LEU A 83 -9.86 5.25 5.42
C LEU A 83 -10.91 4.59 4.51
N ARG A 84 -11.61 3.57 5.01
CA ARG A 84 -12.69 2.83 4.32
C ARG A 84 -13.87 3.71 3.90
N TYR A 85 -14.04 4.88 4.51
CA TYR A 85 -15.08 5.82 4.12
C TYR A 85 -14.79 6.49 2.77
N TYR A 86 -13.52 6.66 2.42
CA TYR A 86 -13.11 7.40 1.22
C TYR A 86 -12.84 6.51 0.03
N ILE A 87 -12.35 5.29 0.26
CA ILE A 87 -11.98 4.34 -0.80
C ILE A 87 -12.33 2.90 -0.43
N GLU A 88 -12.59 2.10 -1.44
CA GLU A 88 -12.65 0.65 -1.29
C GLU A 88 -11.23 0.09 -1.17
N ILE A 89 -10.92 -0.46 0.01
CA ILE A 89 -9.63 -1.07 0.26
C ILE A 89 -9.68 -2.52 -0.25
N PRO A 90 -8.75 -2.93 -1.13
CA PRO A 90 -8.65 -4.32 -1.57
C PRO A 90 -8.50 -5.28 -0.39
N SER A 91 -9.13 -6.47 -0.46
CA SER A 91 -9.17 -7.43 0.65
C SER A 91 -7.80 -7.97 1.09
N ASN A 92 -6.76 -7.78 0.27
CA ASN A 92 -5.39 -8.14 0.63
C ASN A 92 -4.70 -7.07 1.48
N PHE A 93 -5.31 -5.91 1.70
CA PHE A 93 -4.79 -4.88 2.61
C PHE A 93 -5.59 -4.87 3.91
N THR A 94 -4.87 -4.71 5.01
CA THR A 94 -5.40 -4.51 6.36
C THR A 94 -5.19 -3.06 6.78
N VAL A 95 -6.03 -2.57 7.70
CA VAL A 95 -5.97 -1.22 8.25
C VAL A 95 -5.42 -1.32 9.67
N PRO A 96 -4.13 -1.05 9.92
CA PRO A 96 -3.54 -1.19 11.25
C PRO A 96 -3.95 -0.06 12.21
N HIS A 97 -4.18 1.15 11.68
CA HIS A 97 -4.61 2.33 12.44
C HIS A 97 -5.71 3.07 11.69
N THR A 98 -6.58 3.76 12.42
CA THR A 98 -7.56 4.67 11.81
C THR A 98 -6.83 5.82 11.12
N LEU A 99 -7.49 6.48 10.17
CA LEU A 99 -6.90 7.63 9.45
C LEU A 99 -6.50 8.74 10.42
N THR A 100 -7.34 8.99 11.43
CA THR A 100 -7.09 10.00 12.46
C THR A 100 -5.88 9.64 13.32
N GLU A 101 -5.73 8.38 13.73
CA GLU A 101 -4.59 7.93 14.53
C GLU A 101 -3.28 8.02 13.73
N ALA A 102 -3.31 7.62 12.46
CA ALA A 102 -2.14 7.64 11.60
C ALA A 102 -1.70 9.06 11.20
N ILE A 103 -2.65 9.99 11.00
CA ILE A 103 -2.34 11.38 10.63
C ILE A 103 -1.85 12.20 11.83
N ASN A 104 -2.45 12.02 13.02
CA ASN A 104 -2.17 12.87 14.18
C ASN A 104 -0.95 12.44 15.01
N HIS A 105 -0.30 11.35 14.66
CA HIS A 105 0.83 10.88 15.47
C HIS A 105 2.03 11.81 15.24
N ALA A 106 2.67 12.25 16.33
CA ALA A 106 3.77 13.22 16.29
C ALA A 106 4.96 12.76 15.41
N ASP A 107 5.11 11.44 15.24
CA ASP A 107 6.16 10.83 14.42
C ASP A 107 5.83 10.74 12.92
N CYS A 108 4.63 11.16 12.49
CA CYS A 108 4.20 11.10 11.09
C CYS A 108 4.41 12.41 10.33
N ASP A 109 4.78 13.47 11.04
CA ASP A 109 5.10 14.78 10.46
C ASP A 109 6.62 14.99 10.29
N ALA A 110 7.44 14.19 10.97
CA ALA A 110 8.89 14.21 10.82
C ALA A 110 9.29 13.42 9.56
N ASP A 111 9.78 14.14 8.54
CA ASP A 111 10.50 13.70 7.34
C ASP A 111 10.24 12.25 6.87
N ASP A 112 9.76 12.09 5.63
CA ASP A 112 9.52 10.84 4.84
C ASP A 112 10.47 9.64 5.03
N ASN A 113 11.60 9.85 5.68
CA ASN A 113 12.73 8.95 5.85
C ASN A 113 12.69 8.10 7.13
N ALA A 114 11.69 8.22 8.03
CA ALA A 114 11.59 7.34 9.20
C ALA A 114 10.18 7.26 9.87
N PRO A 115 9.07 7.07 9.14
CA PRO A 115 7.76 6.91 9.79
C PRO A 115 7.77 5.74 10.78
N THR A 116 7.16 5.94 11.95
CA THR A 116 6.92 4.85 12.93
C THR A 116 5.74 3.98 12.50
N THR A 117 5.54 2.83 13.15
CA THR A 117 4.42 1.91 12.81
C THR A 117 3.07 2.60 12.95
N ASN A 118 2.99 3.61 13.80
CA ASN A 118 1.76 4.32 14.11
C ASN A 118 1.30 5.21 12.95
N CYS A 119 2.17 5.52 11.98
CA CYS A 119 1.84 6.27 10.77
C CYS A 119 1.24 5.42 9.65
N GLN A 120 1.12 4.11 9.87
CA GLN A 120 0.63 3.18 8.86
C GLN A 120 -0.89 3.29 8.74
N VAL A 121 -1.37 3.59 7.54
CA VAL A 121 -2.80 3.53 7.21
C VAL A 121 -3.20 2.19 6.62
N LEU A 122 -2.27 1.50 5.94
CA LEU A 122 -2.50 0.19 5.37
C LEU A 122 -1.25 -0.70 5.45
N ALA A 123 -1.47 -2.00 5.55
CA ALA A 123 -0.44 -3.02 5.36
C ALA A 123 -0.97 -4.13 4.44
N ASP A 124 -0.14 -4.67 3.55
CA ASP A 124 -0.51 -5.87 2.79
C ASP A 124 -0.59 -7.09 3.72
N ALA A 125 -1.40 -8.09 3.37
CA ALA A 125 -1.63 -9.30 4.17
C ALA A 125 -0.35 -10.10 4.46
N THR A 126 0.71 -9.87 3.68
CA THR A 126 2.02 -10.48 3.87
C THR A 126 2.98 -9.66 4.74
N ASN A 127 2.57 -8.48 5.23
CA ASN A 127 3.39 -7.52 5.96
C ASN A 127 4.71 -7.18 5.23
N SER A 128 4.67 -7.16 3.89
CA SER A 128 5.81 -6.83 3.04
C SER A 128 5.71 -5.45 2.40
N ILE A 129 4.51 -4.83 2.44
CA ILE A 129 4.24 -3.51 1.90
C ILE A 129 3.41 -2.76 2.94
N TYR A 130 3.83 -1.55 3.26
CA TYR A 130 3.18 -0.65 4.21
C TYR A 130 2.89 0.67 3.53
N ILE A 131 1.71 1.23 3.76
CA ILE A 131 1.32 2.55 3.27
C ILE A 131 1.20 3.48 4.46
N PHE A 132 1.86 4.62 4.35
CA PHE A 132 1.95 5.64 5.37
C PHE A 132 1.27 6.92 4.90
N VAL A 133 0.94 7.77 5.86
CA VAL A 133 0.37 9.10 5.63
C VAL A 133 1.13 10.15 6.42
N ARG A 134 1.27 11.33 5.84
CA ARG A 134 1.69 12.56 6.49
C ARG A 134 0.53 13.55 6.44
N ASP A 135 0.33 14.29 7.52
CA ASP A 135 -0.71 15.32 7.57
C ASP A 135 -0.45 16.45 6.56
N GLY A 136 -1.52 17.14 6.19
CA GLY A 136 -1.45 18.42 5.49
C GLY A 136 -1.19 19.57 6.45
N ASN A 137 -0.80 20.69 5.88
CA ASN A 137 -0.70 21.98 6.56
C ASN A 137 -1.34 23.07 5.67
N SER A 138 -1.19 24.33 6.06
CA SER A 138 -1.81 25.46 5.34
C SER A 138 -1.36 25.58 3.87
N THR A 139 -0.19 25.03 3.54
CA THR A 139 0.46 25.17 2.24
C THR A 139 0.63 23.85 1.49
N GLU A 140 0.58 22.72 2.17
CA GLU A 140 0.84 21.39 1.61
C GLU A 140 -0.33 20.45 1.93
N ALA A 141 -0.80 19.73 0.90
CA ALA A 141 -1.77 18.67 1.06
C ALA A 141 -1.16 17.47 1.82
N PRO A 142 -1.98 16.65 2.51
CA PRO A 142 -1.50 15.39 3.07
C PRO A 142 -0.99 14.50 1.95
N ARG A 143 -0.04 13.65 2.26
CA ARG A 143 0.56 12.75 1.27
C ARG A 143 0.62 11.33 1.78
N PHE A 144 0.35 10.41 0.87
CA PHE A 144 0.46 8.98 1.04
C PHE A 144 1.67 8.45 0.27
N TRP A 145 2.36 7.46 0.83
CA TRP A 145 3.43 6.74 0.16
C TRP A 145 3.48 5.30 0.66
N TYR A 146 4.13 4.42 -0.11
CA TYR A 146 4.36 3.04 0.30
C TYR A 146 5.85 2.77 0.56
N SER A 147 6.13 1.78 1.40
CA SER A 147 7.46 1.23 1.64
C SER A 147 7.40 -0.29 1.78
N THR A 148 8.46 -0.97 1.38
CA THR A 148 8.61 -2.42 1.58
C THR A 148 9.29 -2.78 2.90
N LYS A 149 9.79 -1.78 3.62
CA LYS A 149 10.44 -1.96 4.92
C LYS A 149 9.49 -1.58 6.05
N THR A 150 9.62 -2.26 7.18
CA THR A 150 8.93 -1.91 8.43
C THR A 150 9.45 -0.56 8.95
N ALA A 151 8.57 0.17 9.64
CA ALA A 151 8.84 1.44 10.28
C ALA A 151 10.15 1.45 11.10
N GLY A 152 10.90 2.56 11.04
CA GLY A 152 12.18 2.73 11.76
C GLY A 152 13.42 2.08 11.10
N ALA A 153 13.27 1.46 9.92
CA ALA A 153 14.41 0.94 9.15
C ALA A 153 15.10 2.06 8.34
N ALA A 154 16.42 2.20 8.50
CA ALA A 154 17.27 3.19 7.84
C ALA A 154 17.06 3.28 6.31
N ASN A 155 16.59 4.46 5.86
CA ASN A 155 16.88 5.17 4.61
C ASN A 155 16.99 4.38 3.30
N ASP A 156 15.97 3.59 3.00
CA ASP A 156 15.66 3.19 1.62
C ASP A 156 14.14 3.19 1.40
N PHE A 157 13.50 4.24 1.94
CA PHE A 157 12.16 4.64 1.55
C PHE A 157 12.30 5.07 0.11
N ASN A 158 12.17 4.13 -0.81
CA ASN A 158 12.07 4.40 -2.23
C ASN A 158 10.73 5.11 -2.41
N VAL A 159 10.71 6.38 -2.03
CA VAL A 159 9.68 7.35 -2.34
C VAL A 159 9.60 7.25 -3.84
N SER A 160 8.59 6.52 -4.34
CA SER A 160 8.08 6.82 -5.65
C SER A 160 7.63 8.28 -5.50
N LYS A 161 8.53 9.21 -5.82
CA LYS A 161 8.23 10.58 -6.23
C LYS A 161 7.40 10.41 -7.50
N SER A 162 6.17 9.91 -7.34
CA SER A 162 5.17 9.89 -8.39
C SER A 162 4.87 11.36 -8.60
N SER A 163 5.58 11.85 -9.59
CA SER A 163 5.69 13.22 -10.00
C SER A 163 4.41 13.50 -10.75
N PHE A 164 3.52 14.28 -10.14
CA PHE A 164 2.63 15.22 -10.82
C PHE A 164 2.36 16.39 -9.87
#